data_AF-A0A564WJX7-F1
#
_entry.id   AF-A0A564WJX7-F1
#
_cell.length_a   1.000
_cell.length_b   1.000
_cell.length_c   1.000
_cell.angle_alpha   90.00
_cell.angle_beta   90.00
_cell.angle_gamma   90.00
#
_symmetry.space_group_name_H-M   'P 1'
#
loop_
_entity.id
_entity.type
_entity.pdbx_description
1 polymer ?
#
loop_
_entity_poly.entity_id
_entity_poly.type
_entity_poly.pdbx_seq_one_letter_code
_entity_poly.pdbx_strand_id
1 'polypeptide(L)'
;MLRRATFGVLALVCAAAIAAPAGAAAVKAAKPRACVSNSEKLALDTRVLQTELLIGALSCGQGEQYNQFVSSFQPQLQEQGSHLISLFNRIHGAKGTDKLNEFVTNLANDASKRSQNIGHGYCYFTWDIFYEAFDTAPESFPKLVDKPWIPVRHGFSSCETS
;
A
#
# COMPACT_ATOMS: atom_id res chain seq x y z
N MET A 1 -27.11 21.61 -45.36
CA MET A 1 -26.35 20.43 -45.82
C MET A 1 -25.66 20.79 -47.13
N LEU A 2 -24.34 20.98 -47.16
CA LEU A 2 -23.62 21.26 -48.41
C LEU A 2 -22.36 20.38 -48.51
N ARG A 3 -22.42 19.46 -49.47
CA ARG A 3 -21.30 18.75 -50.15
C ARG A 3 -20.46 19.82 -50.89
N ARG A 4 -19.17 19.69 -51.25
CA ARG A 4 -18.28 18.55 -51.52
C ARG A 4 -16.85 19.11 -51.64
N ALA A 5 -15.87 18.23 -51.51
CA ALA A 5 -14.42 18.48 -51.57
C ALA A 5 -13.88 18.95 -52.93
N THR A 6 -12.71 19.60 -52.91
CA THR A 6 -11.65 19.46 -53.92
C THR A 6 -10.29 19.81 -53.32
N PHE A 7 -9.33 18.90 -53.49
CA PHE A 7 -7.90 19.09 -53.27
C PHE A 7 -7.30 19.96 -54.38
N GLY A 8 -6.36 20.83 -54.03
CA GLY A 8 -5.53 21.58 -54.98
C GLY A 8 -4.34 22.19 -54.25
N VAL A 9 -3.17 21.56 -54.41
CA VAL A 9 -1.89 22.02 -53.89
C VAL A 9 -1.41 23.20 -54.73
N LEU A 10 -1.02 24.31 -54.09
CA LEU A 10 -0.01 25.20 -54.64
C LEU A 10 0.83 25.78 -53.49
N ALA A 11 2.12 25.49 -53.53
CA ALA A 11 3.10 25.90 -52.53
C ALA A 11 3.43 27.39 -52.61
N LEU A 12 3.61 28.04 -51.47
CA LEU A 12 4.38 29.28 -51.34
C LEU A 12 5.08 29.27 -49.98
N VAL A 13 6.40 29.32 -50.06
CA VAL A 13 7.36 29.29 -48.96
C VAL A 13 7.32 30.64 -48.23
N CYS A 14 6.98 30.63 -46.95
CA CYS A 14 7.30 31.71 -46.02
C CYS A 14 8.09 31.11 -44.86
N ALA A 15 9.35 31.53 -44.73
CA ALA A 15 10.21 31.21 -43.61
C ALA A 15 9.60 31.76 -42.31
N ALA A 16 9.19 30.87 -41.41
CA ALA A 16 8.82 31.22 -40.05
C ALA A 16 9.86 30.60 -39.10
N ALA A 17 10.53 31.47 -38.34
CA ALA A 17 11.53 31.11 -37.36
C ALA A 17 10.96 30.09 -36.36
N ILE A 18 11.63 28.95 -36.23
CA ILE A 18 11.30 27.91 -35.26
C ILE A 18 11.85 28.36 -33.90
N ALA A 19 11.12 29.23 -33.20
CA ALA A 19 11.35 29.44 -31.78
C ALA A 19 10.79 28.24 -31.04
N ALA A 20 11.63 27.25 -30.72
CA ALA A 20 11.27 26.16 -29.83
C ALA A 20 11.15 26.73 -28.40
N PRO A 21 9.97 26.71 -27.76
CA PRO A 21 9.92 26.97 -26.33
C PRO A 21 10.54 25.77 -25.63
N ALA A 22 11.67 25.99 -24.95
CA ALA A 22 12.19 25.09 -23.95
C ALA A 22 11.18 25.00 -22.80
N GLY A 23 10.22 24.09 -22.93
CA GLY A 23 9.30 23.74 -21.85
C GLY A 23 10.08 22.99 -20.78
N ALA A 24 10.58 23.70 -19.78
CA ALA A 24 11.02 23.08 -18.54
C ALA A 24 9.81 22.40 -17.91
N ALA A 25 9.74 21.06 -18.04
CA ALA A 25 8.78 20.26 -17.30
C ALA A 25 9.09 20.46 -15.81
N ALA A 26 8.29 21.27 -15.13
CA ALA A 26 8.35 21.41 -13.70
C ALA A 26 8.05 20.04 -13.07
N VAL A 27 9.10 19.33 -12.66
CA VAL A 27 8.98 18.15 -11.80
C VAL A 27 8.33 18.66 -10.52
N LYS A 28 7.03 18.39 -10.35
CA LYS A 28 6.37 18.65 -9.07
C LYS A 28 7.09 17.80 -8.04
N ALA A 29 7.91 18.44 -7.21
CA ALA A 29 8.49 17.81 -6.04
C ALA A 29 7.34 17.16 -5.26
N ALA A 30 7.38 15.83 -5.13
CA ALA A 30 6.45 15.13 -4.27
C ALA A 30 6.58 15.74 -2.88
N LYS A 31 5.46 16.11 -2.25
CA LYS A 31 5.49 16.51 -0.84
C LYS A 31 6.20 15.40 -0.07
N PRO A 32 7.14 15.72 0.84
CA PRO A 32 7.76 14.70 1.67
C PRO A 32 6.63 13.88 2.30
N ARG A 33 6.72 12.54 2.21
CA ARG A 33 5.85 11.69 3.03
C ARG A 33 6.07 12.13 4.46
N ALA A 34 5.00 12.50 5.16
CA ALA A 34 5.11 12.71 6.60
C ALA A 34 5.67 11.42 7.20
N CYS A 35 6.76 11.54 7.96
CA CYS A 35 7.28 10.42 8.73
C CYS A 35 6.24 9.96 9.76
N VAL A 36 6.39 8.73 10.24
CA VAL A 36 5.46 8.12 11.21
C VAL A 36 6.14 7.94 12.57
N SER A 37 5.38 8.14 13.64
CA SER A 37 5.81 7.77 15.00
C SER A 37 5.88 6.25 15.16
N ASN A 38 6.46 5.76 16.27
CA ASN A 38 6.49 4.32 16.56
C ASN A 38 5.10 3.70 16.72
N SER A 39 4.14 4.42 17.32
CA SER A 39 2.76 3.94 17.44
C SER A 39 2.05 3.88 16.07
N GLU A 40 2.32 4.83 15.19
CA GLU A 40 1.80 4.84 13.83
C GLU A 40 2.44 3.77 12.95
N LYS A 41 3.73 3.50 13.15
CA LYS A 41 4.45 2.39 12.53
C LYS A 41 3.82 1.06 12.95
N LEU A 42 3.56 0.86 14.25
CA LEU A 42 2.91 -0.36 14.75
C LEU A 42 1.55 -0.61 14.07
N ALA A 43 0.77 0.46 13.86
CA ALA A 43 -0.51 0.37 13.15
C ALA A 43 -0.35 -0.03 11.67
N LEU A 44 0.65 0.53 10.97
CA LEU A 44 0.99 0.15 9.61
C LEU A 44 1.48 -1.30 9.52
N ASP A 45 2.38 -1.70 10.42
CA ASP A 45 2.95 -3.04 10.48
C ASP A 45 1.85 -4.09 10.70
N THR A 46 0.96 -3.81 11.65
CA THR A 46 -0.21 -4.65 11.96
C THR A 46 -1.07 -4.84 10.73
N ARG A 47 -1.34 -3.77 9.96
CA ARG A 47 -2.18 -3.87 8.77
C ARG A 47 -1.51 -4.68 7.66
N VAL A 48 -0.20 -4.56 7.50
CA VAL A 48 0.57 -5.39 6.55
C VAL A 48 0.47 -6.86 6.94
N LEU A 49 0.79 -7.21 8.20
CA LEU A 49 0.75 -8.59 8.68
C LEU A 49 -0.66 -9.20 8.48
N GLN A 50 -1.70 -8.50 8.93
CA GLN A 50 -3.09 -8.94 8.80
C GLN A 50 -3.47 -9.16 7.33
N THR A 51 -2.98 -8.33 6.40
CA THR A 51 -3.29 -8.46 4.97
C THR A 51 -2.60 -9.68 4.37
N GLU A 52 -1.32 -9.94 4.69
CA GLU A 52 -0.63 -11.15 4.22
C GLU A 52 -1.33 -12.42 4.74
N LEU A 53 -1.70 -12.45 6.02
CA LEU A 53 -2.41 -13.58 6.61
C LEU A 53 -3.80 -13.79 6.02
N LEU A 54 -4.53 -12.71 5.72
CA LEU A 54 -5.82 -12.81 5.03
C LEU A 54 -5.68 -13.39 3.62
N ILE A 55 -4.66 -12.96 2.86
CA ILE A 55 -4.41 -13.51 1.53
C ILE A 55 -3.95 -14.97 1.62
N GLY A 56 -3.17 -15.35 2.64
CA GLY A 56 -2.85 -16.75 2.95
C GLY A 56 -4.13 -17.57 3.19
N ALA A 57 -5.05 -17.06 4.00
CA ALA A 57 -6.34 -17.69 4.24
C ALA A 57 -7.12 -17.97 2.95
N LEU A 58 -7.21 -16.97 2.07
CA LEU A 58 -7.96 -17.03 0.82
C LEU A 58 -7.26 -17.87 -0.26
N SER A 59 -5.94 -17.76 -0.39
CA SER A 59 -5.16 -18.36 -1.48
C SER A 59 -4.68 -19.76 -1.16
N CYS A 60 -4.47 -20.07 0.12
CA CYS A 60 -3.87 -21.31 0.59
C CYS A 60 -4.81 -22.16 1.45
N GLY A 61 -6.06 -21.75 1.64
CA GLY A 61 -7.04 -22.48 2.45
C GLY A 61 -6.80 -22.39 3.96
N GLN A 62 -6.07 -21.39 4.44
CA GLN A 62 -5.71 -21.21 5.86
C GLN A 62 -6.77 -20.42 6.65
N GLY A 63 -8.05 -20.66 6.36
CA GLY A 63 -9.17 -19.88 6.92
C GLY A 63 -9.31 -20.03 8.43
N GLU A 64 -9.14 -21.25 8.95
CA GLU A 64 -9.22 -21.53 10.38
C GLU A 64 -8.11 -20.81 11.15
N GLN A 65 -6.90 -20.81 10.61
CA GLN A 65 -5.73 -20.17 11.20
C GLN A 65 -5.92 -18.65 11.27
N TYR A 66 -6.49 -18.06 10.22
CA TYR A 66 -6.84 -16.64 10.22
C TYR A 66 -7.90 -16.30 11.26
N ASN A 67 -8.94 -17.12 11.39
CA ASN A 67 -9.98 -16.89 12.39
C ASN A 67 -9.42 -17.00 13.81
N GLN A 68 -8.54 -17.96 14.08
CA GLN A 68 -7.85 -18.08 15.36
C GLN A 68 -6.96 -16.85 15.62
N PHE A 69 -6.15 -16.43 14.63
CA PHE A 69 -5.34 -15.21 14.73
C PHE A 69 -6.20 -13.98 15.07
N VAL A 70 -7.29 -13.76 14.34
CA VAL A 70 -8.19 -12.63 14.59
C VAL A 70 -8.81 -12.71 15.98
N SER A 71 -9.23 -13.91 16.42
CA SER A 71 -9.82 -14.10 17.74
C SER A 71 -8.81 -13.81 18.87
N SER A 72 -7.56 -14.28 18.75
CA SER A 72 -6.53 -14.12 19.77
C SER A 72 -6.06 -12.67 19.92
N PHE A 73 -6.01 -11.92 18.82
CA PHE A 73 -5.48 -10.55 18.78
C PHE A 73 -6.56 -9.49 18.50
N GLN A 74 -7.84 -9.83 18.67
CA GLN A 74 -8.96 -8.92 18.37
C GLN A 74 -8.82 -7.53 19.02
N PRO A 75 -8.45 -7.41 20.31
CA PRO A 75 -8.25 -6.09 20.93
C PRO A 75 -7.15 -5.27 20.24
N GLN A 76 -6.01 -5.87 19.96
CA GLN A 76 -4.87 -5.24 19.31
C GLN A 76 -5.21 -4.83 17.87
N LEU A 77 -5.87 -5.71 17.11
CA LEU A 77 -6.29 -5.41 15.74
C LEU A 77 -7.25 -4.22 15.68
N GLN A 78 -8.17 -4.09 16.66
CA GLN A 78 -9.10 -2.95 16.73
C GLN A 78 -8.40 -1.65 17.13
N GLU A 79 -7.53 -1.70 18.14
CA GLU A 79 -6.73 -0.57 18.58
C GLU A 79 -5.85 -0.05 17.43
N GLN A 80 -5.07 -0.93 16.82
CA GLN A 80 -4.18 -0.58 15.72
C GLN A 80 -4.95 -0.15 14.46
N GLY A 81 -6.14 -0.70 14.21
CA GLY A 81 -7.04 -0.20 13.16
C GLY A 81 -7.47 1.25 13.39
N SER A 82 -7.77 1.62 14.64
CA SER A 82 -8.15 2.99 15.01
C SER A 82 -6.96 3.96 14.89
N HIS A 83 -5.75 3.51 15.25
CA HIS A 83 -4.53 4.28 15.04
C HIS A 83 -4.21 4.48 13.55
N LEU A 84 -4.43 3.45 12.73
CA LEU A 84 -4.25 3.56 11.28
C LEU A 84 -5.20 4.61 10.67
N ILE A 85 -6.47 4.59 11.06
CA ILE A 85 -7.44 5.61 10.63
C ILE A 85 -6.97 7.02 11.06
N SER A 86 -6.53 7.16 12.31
CA SER A 86 -6.03 8.43 12.85
C SER A 86 -4.81 8.94 12.09
N LEU A 87 -3.85 8.05 11.76
CA LEU A 87 -2.67 8.38 10.95
C LEU A 87 -3.09 8.93 9.59
N PHE A 88 -3.96 8.22 8.86
CA PHE A 88 -4.38 8.64 7.52
C PHE A 88 -5.15 9.96 7.53
N ASN A 89 -5.98 10.18 8.55
CA ASN A 89 -6.64 11.47 8.76
C ASN A 89 -5.63 12.59 9.08
N ARG A 90 -4.60 12.32 9.89
CA ARG A 90 -3.56 13.29 10.21
C ARG A 90 -2.77 13.73 8.98
N ILE A 91 -2.34 12.79 8.14
CA ILE A 91 -1.45 13.08 7.01
C ILE A 91 -2.19 13.52 5.74
N HIS A 92 -3.48 13.20 5.60
CA HIS A 92 -4.27 13.50 4.40
C HIS A 92 -5.51 14.37 4.66
N GLY A 93 -5.82 14.71 5.90
CA GLY A 93 -6.97 15.54 6.28
C GLY A 93 -8.28 14.95 5.77
N ALA A 94 -9.08 15.76 5.07
CA ALA A 94 -10.37 15.35 4.51
C ALA A 94 -10.29 14.15 3.54
N LYS A 95 -9.11 13.83 3.00
CA LYS A 95 -8.91 12.67 2.12
C LYS A 95 -8.42 11.42 2.85
N GLY A 96 -8.39 11.44 4.19
CA GLY A 96 -7.87 10.35 5.02
C GLY A 96 -8.49 9.00 4.70
N THR A 97 -9.82 8.91 4.69
CA THR A 97 -10.56 7.67 4.37
C THR A 97 -10.25 7.17 2.96
N ASP A 98 -10.27 8.04 1.96
CA ASP A 98 -9.98 7.65 0.57
C ASP A 98 -8.56 7.09 0.44
N LYS A 99 -7.59 7.75 1.08
CA LYS A 99 -6.19 7.32 1.06
C LYS A 99 -5.94 6.05 1.86
N LEU A 100 -6.68 5.83 2.94
CA LEU A 100 -6.64 4.58 3.67
C LEU A 100 -7.18 3.43 2.83
N ASN A 101 -8.32 3.63 2.14
CA ASN A 101 -8.90 2.62 1.26
C ASN A 101 -7.96 2.28 0.10
N GLU A 102 -7.34 3.29 -0.51
CA GLU A 102 -6.32 3.10 -1.55
C GLU A 102 -5.12 2.30 -1.01
N PHE A 103 -4.61 2.66 0.17
CA PHE A 103 -3.49 1.97 0.81
C PHE A 103 -3.80 0.49 1.08
N VAL A 104 -4.93 0.19 1.72
CA VAL A 104 -5.35 -1.18 2.04
C VAL A 104 -5.58 -2.00 0.76
N THR A 105 -6.19 -1.39 -0.26
CA THR A 105 -6.42 -2.05 -1.55
C THR A 105 -5.09 -2.40 -2.22
N ASN A 106 -4.12 -1.48 -2.19
CA ASN A 106 -2.79 -1.74 -2.75
C ASN A 106 -2.05 -2.85 -1.99
N LEU A 107 -2.12 -2.87 -0.66
CA LEU A 107 -1.54 -3.97 0.13
C LEU A 107 -2.13 -5.32 -0.27
N ALA A 108 -3.46 -5.42 -0.37
CA ALA A 108 -4.15 -6.65 -0.72
C ALA A 108 -3.82 -7.12 -2.15
N ASN A 109 -3.79 -6.18 -3.10
CA ASN A 109 -3.42 -6.46 -4.49
C ASN A 109 -1.98 -6.96 -4.60
N ASP A 110 -1.05 -6.33 -3.89
CA ASP A 110 0.36 -6.74 -3.96
C ASP A 110 0.60 -8.07 -3.24
N ALA A 111 -0.09 -8.33 -2.13
CA ALA A 111 -0.09 -9.65 -1.47
C ALA A 111 -0.67 -10.74 -2.39
N SER A 112 -1.77 -10.45 -3.09
CA SER A 112 -2.38 -11.37 -4.05
C SER A 112 -1.45 -11.68 -5.24
N LYS A 113 -0.74 -10.66 -5.77
CA LYS A 113 0.28 -10.89 -6.80
C LYS A 113 1.41 -11.79 -6.29
N ARG A 114 1.84 -11.60 -5.03
CA ARG A 114 2.86 -12.46 -4.43
C ARG A 114 2.37 -13.89 -4.24
N SER A 115 1.13 -14.09 -3.78
CA SER A 115 0.57 -15.43 -3.62
C SER A 115 0.52 -16.18 -4.95
N GLN A 116 0.14 -15.50 -6.03
CA GLN A 116 0.12 -16.06 -7.39
C GLN A 116 1.53 -16.34 -7.93
N ASN A 117 2.47 -15.42 -7.76
CA ASN A 117 3.81 -15.53 -8.33
C ASN A 117 4.71 -16.53 -7.58
N ILE A 118 4.57 -16.63 -6.26
CA ILE A 118 5.39 -17.50 -5.40
C ILE A 118 4.72 -18.88 -5.23
N GLY A 119 3.39 -18.96 -5.31
CA GLY A 119 2.63 -20.20 -5.15
C GLY A 119 2.81 -20.80 -3.76
N HIS A 120 3.18 -22.08 -3.69
CA HIS A 120 3.34 -22.83 -2.43
C HIS A 120 4.29 -22.16 -1.43
N GLY A 121 5.33 -21.46 -1.91
CA GLY A 121 6.24 -20.71 -1.03
C GLY A 121 5.53 -19.62 -0.22
N TYR A 122 4.48 -19.00 -0.78
CA TYR A 122 3.65 -18.02 -0.06
C TYR A 122 2.82 -18.69 1.03
N CYS A 123 2.33 -19.91 0.78
CA CYS A 123 1.57 -20.68 1.75
C CYS A 123 2.44 -21.12 2.93
N TYR A 124 3.68 -21.54 2.68
CA TYR A 124 4.62 -21.84 3.76
C TYR A 124 4.96 -20.59 4.58
N PHE A 125 5.26 -19.48 3.90
CA PHE A 125 5.52 -18.19 4.55
C PHE A 125 4.39 -17.75 5.49
N THR A 126 3.14 -17.86 5.05
CA THR A 126 1.97 -17.51 5.88
C THR A 126 1.71 -18.51 7.00
N TRP A 127 1.98 -19.80 6.78
CA TRP A 127 1.94 -20.81 7.83
C TRP A 127 2.93 -20.53 8.96
N ASP A 128 4.18 -20.22 8.64
CA ASP A 128 5.21 -19.92 9.63
C ASP A 128 4.79 -18.76 10.54
N ILE A 129 4.16 -17.72 9.96
CA ILE A 129 3.63 -16.60 10.72
C ILE A 129 2.45 -17.01 11.60
N PHE A 130 1.54 -17.85 11.10
CA PHE A 130 0.43 -18.34 11.93
C PHE A 130 0.94 -19.15 13.13
N TYR A 131 1.92 -20.02 12.95
CA TYR A 131 2.52 -20.75 14.06
C TYR A 131 3.14 -19.82 15.11
N GLU A 132 3.91 -18.83 14.66
CA GLU A 132 4.46 -17.83 15.58
C GLU A 132 3.35 -17.05 16.30
N ALA A 133 2.27 -16.71 15.60
CA ALA A 133 1.13 -16.03 16.20
C ALA A 133 0.42 -16.89 17.26
N PHE A 134 0.37 -18.20 17.10
CA PHE A 134 -0.24 -19.11 18.08
C PHE A 134 0.62 -19.28 19.35
N ASP A 135 1.93 -19.14 19.21
CA ASP A 135 2.87 -19.16 20.34
C ASP A 135 3.06 -17.78 20.98
N THR A 136 2.47 -16.73 20.41
CA THR A 136 2.59 -15.36 20.90
C THR A 136 1.46 -15.01 21.86
N ALA A 137 1.82 -14.63 23.08
CA ALA A 137 0.86 -14.08 24.03
C ALA A 137 0.40 -12.66 23.60
N PRO A 138 -0.87 -12.27 23.84
CA PRO A 138 -1.43 -11.00 23.38
C PRO A 138 -0.63 -9.74 23.74
N GLU A 139 0.03 -9.72 24.91
CA GLU A 139 0.90 -8.63 25.37
C GLU A 139 2.20 -8.51 24.57
N SER A 140 2.62 -9.59 23.90
CA SER A 140 3.80 -9.63 23.03
C SER A 140 3.48 -9.32 21.56
N PHE A 141 2.24 -8.92 21.24
CA PHE A 141 1.82 -8.60 19.88
C PHE A 141 2.74 -7.61 19.12
N PRO A 142 3.29 -6.54 19.74
CA PRO A 142 4.24 -5.68 19.04
C PRO A 142 5.46 -6.41 18.46
N LYS A 143 5.91 -7.49 19.10
CA LYS A 143 7.02 -8.31 18.59
C LYS A 143 6.60 -9.17 17.39
N LEU A 144 5.36 -9.65 17.38
CA LEU A 144 4.81 -10.46 16.27
C LEU A 144 4.74 -9.65 14.97
N VAL A 145 4.42 -8.36 15.05
CA VAL A 145 4.33 -7.48 13.88
C VAL A 145 5.65 -6.77 13.56
N ASP A 146 6.68 -6.87 14.41
CA ASP A 146 8.01 -6.31 14.14
C ASP A 146 8.84 -7.27 13.28
N LYS A 147 8.59 -7.24 11.96
CA LYS A 147 9.31 -8.06 10.98
C LYS A 147 10.14 -7.21 10.02
N PRO A 148 11.38 -7.62 9.68
CA PRO A 148 12.22 -6.86 8.76
C PRO A 148 11.61 -6.61 7.36
N TRP A 149 10.74 -7.51 6.90
CA TRP A 149 10.09 -7.41 5.59
C TRP A 149 8.85 -6.50 5.58
N ILE A 150 8.28 -6.18 6.74
CA ILE A 150 7.04 -5.40 6.85
C ILE A 150 7.22 -3.92 6.45
N PRO A 151 8.25 -3.19 6.92
CA PRO A 151 8.41 -1.78 6.59
C PRO A 151 8.48 -1.49 5.09
N VAL A 152 9.11 -2.40 4.34
CA VAL A 152 9.22 -2.32 2.88
C VAL A 152 7.86 -2.42 2.19
N ARG A 153 6.87 -3.10 2.81
CA ARG A 153 5.52 -3.28 2.26
C ARG A 153 4.66 -2.02 2.38
N HIS A 154 4.70 -1.32 3.52
CA HIS A 154 3.90 -0.12 3.71
C HIS A 154 4.60 1.16 3.19
N GLY A 155 5.94 1.18 3.13
CA GLY A 155 6.71 2.25 2.48
C GLY A 155 6.65 3.62 3.19
N PHE A 156 6.41 3.63 4.50
CA PHE A 156 6.50 4.83 5.35
C PHE A 156 7.82 4.80 6.13
N SER A 157 8.45 5.97 6.28
CA SER A 157 9.68 6.13 7.06
C SER A 157 9.39 6.54 8.50
N SER A 158 10.21 6.07 9.45
CA SER A 158 10.13 6.50 10.85
C SER A 158 10.65 7.93 11.02
N CYS A 159 10.04 8.69 11.91
CA CYS A 159 10.53 10.01 12.32
C CYS A 159 11.82 9.93 13.16
N GLU A 160 12.13 8.79 13.77
CA GLU A 160 13.30 8.65 14.65
C GLU A 160 14.61 8.50 13.88
N THR A 161 14.52 8.16 12.60
CA THR A 161 15.66 8.00 11.69
C THR A 161 15.70 9.09 10.60
N SER A 162 14.85 10.11 10.72
CA SER A 162 14.69 11.21 9.74
C SER A 162 15.43 12.48 10.19
#